data_AF-A0A925FDK6-F1
#
_entry.id   AF-A0A925FDK6-F1
#
_cell.length_a   1.000
_cell.length_b   1.000
_cell.length_c   1.000
_cell.angle_alpha   90.00
_cell.angle_beta   90.00
_cell.angle_gamma   90.00
#
_symmetry.space_group_name_H-M   'P 1'
#
loop_
_entity.id
_entity.type
_entity.pdbx_description
1 polymer ?
#
loop_
_entity_poly.entity_id
_entity_poly.type
_entity_poly.pdbx_seq_one_letter_code
_entity_poly.pdbx_strand_id
1 'polypeptide(L)'
;MKRLFFATCGLLAALAHQACSQSEAPAGPTPTQFSWPDRGCDSSQRVSSITAFDLVLPFYPDDTLAAGLAEEDVPVPIRVFAVVIDSLGITRWASLGADSLLKPRLLNTSTLVSDWEPLRLSLPEQTYLRAMVDQPKYLFRRWEPLLTGARSQWLAKRDSLLDSLKKVYPTYTLRLLNDLRTAGMQAKFLRRGSSNAPLSQHQFGLAVDVGIINKGKLLKGYNTYAAIGRLAPHYGLTWGGTFVGFVDPNHFQAVKNSAAMVRQFPELRFEFEPYRRHYLRRVTQKVAEGKEDEVQDTEELLEVMNQLRHQQPCPCDSEAVAAPSVLETVQTQLQAAGYLPARDVLLLGHLPSQTLTATRGTTRLTYRLGRWR
;
A
#
# COMPACT_ATOMS: atom_id res chain seq x y z
N MET A 1 20.46 -29.91 63.52
CA MET A 1 19.68 -28.69 63.21
C MET A 1 18.47 -29.09 62.36
N LYS A 2 17.26 -28.69 62.81
CA LYS A 2 15.97 -28.48 62.09
C LYS A 2 15.57 -29.53 61.01
N ARG A 3 14.68 -30.49 61.32
CA ARG A 3 13.19 -30.48 61.32
C ARG A 3 12.51 -30.35 59.94
N LEU A 4 11.66 -31.35 59.66
CA LEU A 4 10.61 -31.52 58.65
C LEU A 4 9.82 -30.24 58.31
N PHE A 5 9.22 -30.19 57.11
CA PHE A 5 7.76 -30.03 56.92
C PHE A 5 7.35 -30.39 55.48
N PHE A 6 6.49 -31.40 55.35
CA PHE A 6 5.56 -31.59 54.23
C PHE A 6 4.34 -30.71 54.48
N ALA A 7 3.87 -29.99 53.47
CA ALA A 7 2.59 -29.29 53.52
C ALA A 7 1.84 -29.46 52.19
N THR A 8 0.70 -30.12 52.28
CA THR A 8 -0.41 -30.16 51.33
C THR A 8 -1.25 -28.87 51.40
N CYS A 9 -1.81 -28.43 50.26
CA CYS A 9 -3.00 -27.59 50.02
C CYS A 9 -2.71 -26.71 48.80
N GLY A 10 -3.61 -26.42 47.86
CA GLY A 10 -5.03 -26.65 47.69
C GLY A 10 -5.40 -25.75 46.51
N LEU A 11 -5.97 -26.32 45.44
CA LEU A 11 -6.47 -25.53 44.32
C LEU A 11 -7.77 -24.85 44.76
N LEU A 12 -7.74 -23.53 44.88
CA LEU A 12 -8.92 -22.68 44.99
C LEU A 12 -8.80 -21.55 43.97
N ALA A 13 -9.82 -21.47 43.12
CA ALA A 13 -10.04 -20.42 42.17
C ALA A 13 -10.24 -19.06 42.86
N ALA A 14 -9.67 -18.00 42.28
CA ALA A 14 -10.13 -16.63 42.50
C ALA A 14 -9.98 -15.83 41.21
N LEU A 15 -11.14 -15.37 40.74
CA LEU A 15 -11.32 -14.34 39.72
C LEU A 15 -10.60 -13.05 40.12
N ALA A 16 -9.95 -12.38 39.16
CA ALA A 16 -9.60 -10.97 39.28
C ALA A 16 -9.81 -10.26 37.93
N HIS A 17 -10.98 -9.62 37.81
CA HIS A 17 -11.16 -8.41 37.01
C HIS A 17 -10.39 -7.26 37.68
N GLN A 18 -9.61 -6.51 36.91
CA GLN A 18 -9.42 -5.04 36.97
C GLN A 18 -8.23 -4.69 36.05
N ALA A 19 -8.50 -4.13 34.88
CA ALA A 19 -8.63 -2.69 34.62
C ALA A 19 -7.26 -2.03 34.42
N CYS A 20 -7.03 -1.60 33.17
CA CYS A 20 -5.92 -0.76 32.74
C CYS A 20 -5.80 0.49 33.61
N SER A 21 -4.67 0.67 34.29
CA SER A 21 -4.24 1.99 34.75
C SER A 21 -3.25 2.57 33.75
N GLN A 22 -3.65 3.68 33.14
CA GLN A 22 -2.80 4.55 32.34
C GLN A 22 -1.61 5.03 33.18
N SER A 23 -0.39 4.91 32.67
CA SER A 23 0.76 5.62 33.21
C SER A 23 0.86 6.98 32.53
N GLU A 24 0.58 8.04 33.28
CA GLU A 24 0.83 9.43 32.86
C GLU A 24 2.35 9.65 32.72
N ALA A 25 2.77 10.05 31.52
CA ALA A 25 4.11 10.56 31.26
C ALA A 25 4.17 12.08 31.57
N PRO A 26 5.33 12.63 31.99
CA PRO A 26 5.42 14.01 32.44
C PRO A 26 5.18 15.01 31.31
N ALA A 27 4.52 16.12 31.66
CA ALA A 27 4.16 17.21 30.75
C ALA A 27 5.40 17.91 30.18
N GLY A 28 5.81 17.49 28.98
CA GLY A 28 6.64 18.29 28.08
C GLY A 28 5.85 19.44 27.46
N PRO A 29 6.53 20.35 26.73
CA PRO A 29 5.87 21.48 26.06
C PRO A 29 4.72 20.97 25.20
N THR A 30 3.57 21.66 25.28
CA THR A 30 2.35 21.32 24.56
C THR A 30 2.68 21.05 23.09
N PRO A 31 2.42 19.85 22.55
CA PRO A 31 2.73 19.59 21.16
C PRO A 31 1.89 20.55 20.33
N THR A 32 2.57 21.34 19.49
CA THR A 32 1.94 21.92 18.30
C THR A 32 1.08 20.82 17.68
N GLN A 33 -0.21 21.08 17.53
CA GLN A 33 -1.14 20.15 16.92
C GLN A 33 -0.69 19.98 15.47
N PHE A 34 0.13 18.95 15.21
CA PHE A 34 0.65 18.68 13.87
C PHE A 34 -0.53 18.54 12.89
N SER A 35 -0.33 18.83 11.60
CA SER A 35 -1.36 18.60 10.56
C SER A 35 -1.45 17.13 10.13
N TRP A 36 -0.42 16.34 10.47
CA TRP A 36 -0.27 14.92 10.13
C TRP A 36 -0.61 13.89 11.24
N PRO A 37 -1.26 14.20 12.38
CA PRO A 37 -1.46 13.23 13.44
C PRO A 37 -2.33 12.09 12.92
N ASP A 38 -1.98 10.90 13.37
CA ASP A 38 -2.71 9.71 12.98
C ASP A 38 -4.07 9.69 13.64
N ARG A 39 -5.10 10.06 12.89
CA ARG A 39 -6.45 10.16 13.42
C ARG A 39 -7.07 8.80 13.73
N GLY A 40 -6.46 7.71 13.25
CA GLY A 40 -6.91 6.35 13.56
C GLY A 40 -8.26 6.00 12.93
N CYS A 41 -8.64 4.74 13.06
CA CYS A 41 -9.89 4.20 12.53
C CYS A 41 -10.93 4.12 13.67
N ASP A 42 -12.14 4.62 13.44
CA ASP A 42 -13.22 4.65 14.43
C ASP A 42 -14.27 3.57 14.16
N SER A 43 -14.25 2.53 14.98
CA SER A 43 -15.17 1.38 14.88
C SER A 43 -16.58 1.65 15.41
N SER A 44 -16.82 2.81 16.02
CA SER A 44 -18.16 3.26 16.40
C SER A 44 -18.93 3.86 15.21
N GLN A 45 -18.20 4.34 14.19
CA GLN A 45 -18.82 4.88 12.99
C GLN A 45 -19.10 3.76 11.98
N ARG A 46 -20.38 3.63 11.59
CA ARG A 46 -20.77 2.63 10.60
C ARG A 46 -20.37 3.04 9.19
N VAL A 47 -19.89 2.07 8.42
CA VAL A 47 -19.65 2.14 6.99
C VAL A 47 -20.92 1.84 6.23
N SER A 48 -21.29 2.72 5.30
CA SER A 48 -22.47 2.60 4.44
C SER A 48 -22.16 2.12 3.02
N SER A 49 -20.90 2.22 2.59
CA SER A 49 -20.43 1.76 1.29
C SER A 49 -18.95 1.36 1.36
N ILE A 50 -18.54 0.45 0.49
CA ILE A 50 -17.16 0.00 0.34
C ILE A 50 -16.85 -0.18 -1.14
N THR A 51 -15.64 0.20 -1.53
CA THR A 51 -15.10 0.02 -2.89
C THR A 51 -14.24 -1.24 -2.95
N ALA A 52 -13.83 -1.64 -4.16
CA ALA A 52 -12.91 -2.77 -4.29
C ALA A 52 -11.53 -2.48 -3.68
N PHE A 53 -11.11 -1.22 -3.63
CA PHE A 53 -9.87 -0.86 -2.95
C PHE A 53 -9.96 -1.10 -1.44
N ASP A 54 -11.09 -0.75 -0.82
CA ASP A 54 -11.33 -0.95 0.61
C ASP A 54 -11.41 -2.44 0.97
N LEU A 55 -11.90 -3.28 0.04
CA LEU A 55 -11.92 -4.74 0.21
C LEU A 55 -10.52 -5.35 0.26
N VAL A 56 -9.56 -4.75 -0.43
CA VAL A 56 -8.20 -5.30 -0.61
C VAL A 56 -7.22 -4.75 0.42
N LEU A 57 -7.27 -3.44 0.67
CA LEU A 57 -6.28 -2.71 1.47
C LEU A 57 -5.92 -3.39 2.81
N PRO A 58 -6.88 -3.89 3.62
CA PRO A 58 -6.58 -4.44 4.95
C PRO A 58 -5.75 -5.72 4.89
N PHE A 59 -5.82 -6.41 3.77
CA PHE A 59 -5.13 -7.66 3.50
C PHE A 59 -3.81 -7.44 2.75
N TYR A 60 -3.40 -6.18 2.61
CA TYR A 60 -2.24 -5.77 1.85
C TYR A 60 -0.97 -5.33 2.64
N PRO A 61 -0.76 -5.53 3.96
CA PRO A 61 0.32 -4.78 4.62
C PRO A 61 1.72 -5.42 4.53
N ASP A 62 1.80 -6.72 4.31
CA ASP A 62 3.06 -7.44 4.14
C ASP A 62 2.79 -8.55 3.12
N ASP A 63 3.83 -9.09 2.49
CA ASP A 63 3.77 -10.35 1.73
C ASP A 63 3.19 -11.53 2.55
N THR A 64 2.67 -11.33 3.76
CA THR A 64 2.07 -12.30 4.68
C THR A 64 0.68 -12.76 4.27
N LEU A 65 -0.11 -11.99 3.52
CA LEU A 65 -1.34 -12.55 2.94
C LEU A 65 -1.00 -13.46 1.77
N ALA A 66 0.01 -13.10 0.98
CA ALA A 66 0.56 -14.01 0.00
C ALA A 66 1.19 -15.22 0.67
N ALA A 67 1.94 -15.09 1.76
CA ALA A 67 2.53 -16.22 2.48
C ALA A 67 1.51 -17.05 3.27
N GLY A 68 0.42 -16.44 3.77
CA GLY A 68 -0.65 -17.10 4.51
C GLY A 68 -1.76 -17.68 3.63
N LEU A 69 -1.85 -17.23 2.36
CA LEU A 69 -2.71 -17.79 1.33
C LEU A 69 -1.91 -18.67 0.34
N ALA A 70 -0.58 -18.56 0.26
CA ALA A 70 0.26 -19.42 -0.57
C ALA A 70 0.42 -20.79 0.11
N GLU A 71 -0.53 -21.67 -0.15
CA GLU A 71 -0.19 -23.09 -0.20
C GLU A 71 0.79 -23.29 -1.38
N GLU A 72 1.98 -23.84 -1.11
CA GLU A 72 3.13 -23.90 -2.03
C GLU A 72 2.85 -24.70 -3.33
N ASP A 73 1.75 -25.45 -3.40
CA ASP A 73 1.45 -26.41 -4.48
C ASP A 73 0.17 -26.11 -5.30
N VAL A 74 -0.42 -24.92 -5.19
CA VAL A 74 -1.68 -24.62 -5.91
C VAL A 74 -1.42 -24.06 -7.32
N PRO A 75 -1.82 -24.76 -8.40
CA PRO A 75 -1.61 -24.28 -9.76
C PRO A 75 -2.46 -23.04 -10.11
N VAL A 76 -1.82 -22.11 -10.82
CA VAL A 76 -2.45 -20.99 -11.56
C VAL A 76 -3.42 -21.57 -12.59
N PRO A 77 -4.65 -21.03 -12.77
CA PRO A 77 -5.09 -19.69 -12.37
C PRO A 77 -5.98 -19.64 -11.13
N ILE A 78 -5.52 -18.89 -10.14
CA ILE A 78 -6.30 -18.44 -8.98
C ILE A 78 -7.28 -17.36 -9.47
N ARG A 79 -8.56 -17.47 -9.14
CA ARG A 79 -9.55 -16.37 -9.33
C ARG A 79 -9.72 -15.56 -8.05
N VAL A 80 -10.16 -14.33 -8.22
CA VAL A 80 -10.55 -13.46 -7.11
C VAL A 80 -12.04 -13.16 -7.21
N PHE A 81 -12.78 -13.49 -6.15
CA PHE A 81 -14.19 -13.15 -5.99
C PHE A 81 -14.29 -12.01 -4.99
N ALA A 82 -15.02 -10.96 -5.35
CA ALA A 82 -15.35 -9.86 -4.45
C ALA A 82 -16.86 -9.82 -4.28
N VAL A 83 -17.32 -9.87 -3.04
CA VAL A 83 -18.73 -9.85 -2.66
C VAL A 83 -18.93 -8.72 -1.65
N VAL A 84 -19.97 -7.91 -1.87
CA VAL A 84 -20.42 -6.86 -0.97
C VAL A 84 -21.88 -7.09 -0.65
N ILE A 85 -22.21 -7.24 0.63
CA ILE A 85 -23.58 -7.30 1.11
C ILE A 85 -23.84 -5.97 1.83
N ASP A 86 -24.75 -5.17 1.28
CA ASP A 86 -25.04 -3.85 1.82
C ASP A 86 -25.97 -3.90 3.05
N SER A 87 -26.26 -2.73 3.63
CA SER A 87 -27.11 -2.63 4.82
C SER A 87 -28.56 -3.06 4.60
N LEU A 88 -29.01 -3.16 3.34
CA LEU A 88 -30.34 -3.64 2.96
C LEU A 88 -30.33 -5.14 2.64
N GLY A 89 -29.17 -5.80 2.70
CA GLY A 89 -28.99 -7.20 2.35
C GLY A 89 -28.83 -7.45 0.84
N ILE A 90 -28.74 -6.39 0.03
CA ILE A 90 -28.51 -6.55 -1.41
C ILE A 90 -27.07 -7.01 -1.61
N THR A 91 -26.92 -8.12 -2.32
CA THR A 91 -25.61 -8.72 -2.59
C THR A 91 -25.13 -8.29 -3.97
N ARG A 92 -23.95 -7.67 -4.00
CA ARG A 92 -23.23 -7.29 -5.21
C ARG A 92 -21.95 -8.08 -5.32
N TRP A 93 -21.59 -8.50 -6.53
CA TRP A 93 -20.39 -9.30 -6.69
C TRP A 93 -19.69 -9.18 -8.05
N ALA A 94 -18.41 -9.48 -8.05
CA ALA A 94 -17.61 -9.63 -9.25
C ALA A 94 -16.64 -10.79 -9.09
N SER A 95 -16.23 -11.38 -10.21
CA SER A 95 -15.16 -12.36 -10.26
C SER A 95 -14.15 -12.00 -11.34
N LEU A 96 -12.88 -12.15 -11.01
CA LEU A 96 -11.74 -11.83 -11.88
C LEU A 96 -10.86 -13.05 -12.09
N GLY A 97 -10.57 -13.30 -13.36
CA GLY A 97 -9.52 -14.21 -13.79
C GLY A 97 -8.36 -13.46 -14.45
N ALA A 98 -7.40 -14.22 -14.94
CA ALA A 98 -6.39 -13.75 -15.88
C ALA A 98 -6.80 -14.18 -17.30
N ASP A 99 -6.58 -13.33 -18.29
CA ASP A 99 -6.58 -13.74 -19.69
C ASP A 99 -5.26 -14.44 -20.09
N SER A 100 -5.13 -14.81 -21.36
CA SER A 100 -3.91 -15.45 -21.89
C SER A 100 -2.66 -14.55 -21.83
N LEU A 101 -2.84 -13.24 -21.62
CA LEU A 101 -1.78 -12.24 -21.46
C LEU A 101 -1.59 -11.84 -19.99
N LEU A 102 -2.18 -12.58 -19.05
CA LEU A 102 -2.18 -12.29 -17.62
C LEU A 102 -2.79 -10.92 -17.26
N LYS A 103 -3.65 -10.37 -18.13
CA LYS A 103 -4.39 -9.15 -17.82
C LYS A 103 -5.65 -9.51 -17.02
N PRO A 104 -6.05 -8.65 -16.06
CA PRO A 104 -7.30 -8.82 -15.35
C PRO A 104 -8.47 -8.88 -16.32
N ARG A 105 -9.32 -9.90 -16.17
CA ARG A 105 -10.53 -10.05 -16.96
C ARG A 105 -11.71 -10.37 -16.04
N LEU A 106 -12.77 -9.57 -16.14
CA LEU A 106 -14.07 -9.90 -15.58
C LEU A 106 -14.57 -11.20 -16.19
N LEU A 107 -14.89 -12.17 -15.34
CA LEU A 107 -15.48 -13.43 -15.78
C LEU A 107 -16.99 -13.22 -15.92
N ASN A 108 -17.52 -13.56 -17.09
CA ASN A 108 -18.96 -13.46 -17.33
C ASN A 108 -19.68 -14.43 -16.40
N THR A 109 -20.43 -13.87 -15.46
CA THR A 109 -21.05 -14.62 -14.37
C THR A 109 -22.46 -14.13 -14.05
N SER A 110 -22.98 -13.16 -14.82
CA SER A 110 -24.27 -12.50 -14.58
C SER A 110 -25.49 -13.42 -14.71
N THR A 111 -25.30 -14.68 -15.09
CA THR A 111 -26.37 -15.68 -15.26
C THR A 111 -26.36 -16.78 -14.20
N LEU A 112 -25.40 -16.81 -13.27
CA LEU A 112 -25.15 -17.99 -12.41
C LEU A 112 -25.67 -17.86 -10.98
N VAL A 113 -25.89 -16.65 -10.47
CA VAL A 113 -26.51 -16.40 -9.16
C VAL A 113 -27.68 -15.43 -9.36
N SER A 114 -28.89 -15.98 -9.48
CA SER A 114 -30.07 -15.28 -10.03
C SER A 114 -30.48 -14.01 -9.30
N ASP A 115 -30.09 -13.86 -8.03
CA ASP A 115 -30.57 -12.80 -7.14
C ASP A 115 -29.47 -11.79 -6.78
N TRP A 116 -28.27 -11.94 -7.34
CA TRP A 116 -27.13 -11.06 -7.03
C TRP A 116 -26.87 -10.03 -8.12
N GLU A 117 -26.63 -8.79 -7.72
CA GLU A 117 -26.31 -7.69 -8.62
C GLU A 117 -24.81 -7.71 -9.02
N PRO A 118 -24.44 -7.24 -10.22
CA PRO A 118 -23.04 -7.08 -10.57
C PRO A 118 -22.38 -5.94 -9.77
N LEU A 119 -21.25 -6.25 -9.13
CA LEU A 119 -20.35 -5.24 -8.58
C LEU A 119 -19.60 -4.58 -9.73
N ARG A 120 -19.93 -3.32 -10.02
CA ARG A 120 -19.29 -2.57 -11.09
C ARG A 120 -17.88 -2.16 -10.66
N LEU A 121 -16.88 -2.62 -11.39
CA LEU A 121 -15.46 -2.32 -11.13
C LEU A 121 -14.87 -1.48 -12.26
N SER A 122 -14.27 -0.36 -11.91
CA SER A 122 -13.39 0.39 -12.82
C SER A 122 -12.15 -0.44 -13.19
N LEU A 123 -11.45 -0.07 -14.27
CA LEU A 123 -10.25 -0.79 -14.68
C LEU A 123 -9.12 -0.76 -13.62
N PRO A 124 -8.86 0.37 -12.90
CA PRO A 124 -7.95 0.38 -11.76
C PRO A 124 -8.37 -0.58 -10.64
N GLU A 125 -9.65 -0.63 -10.29
CA GLU A 125 -10.17 -1.55 -9.27
C GLU A 125 -9.99 -3.02 -9.67
N GLN A 126 -10.27 -3.36 -10.93
CA GLN A 126 -10.04 -4.71 -11.45
C GLN A 126 -8.56 -5.10 -11.33
N THR A 127 -7.66 -4.19 -11.67
CA THR A 127 -6.21 -4.46 -11.61
C THR A 127 -5.71 -4.56 -10.17
N TYR A 128 -6.22 -3.71 -9.27
CA TYR A 128 -5.87 -3.74 -7.85
C TYR A 128 -6.38 -5.02 -7.17
N LEU A 129 -7.63 -5.41 -7.44
CA LEU A 129 -8.21 -6.65 -6.94
C LEU A 129 -7.46 -7.88 -7.47
N ARG A 130 -7.06 -7.89 -8.74
CA ARG A 130 -6.25 -8.96 -9.34
C ARG A 130 -4.85 -9.06 -8.76
N ALA A 131 -4.28 -7.96 -8.28
CA ALA A 131 -2.93 -7.96 -7.73
C ALA A 131 -2.78 -8.81 -6.45
N MET A 132 -3.89 -9.18 -5.81
CA MET A 132 -3.94 -10.15 -4.72
C MET A 132 -3.39 -11.53 -5.10
N VAL A 133 -3.39 -11.87 -6.39
CA VAL A 133 -2.99 -13.19 -6.87
C VAL A 133 -1.84 -13.15 -7.88
N ASP A 134 -1.77 -12.13 -8.73
CA ASP A 134 -0.73 -12.05 -9.77
C ASP A 134 0.58 -11.38 -9.33
N GLN A 135 0.57 -10.71 -8.16
CA GLN A 135 1.71 -10.00 -7.56
C GLN A 135 2.70 -9.41 -8.59
N PRO A 136 2.29 -8.40 -9.37
CA PRO A 136 3.12 -7.90 -10.46
C PRO A 136 4.48 -7.42 -9.93
N LYS A 137 5.55 -7.86 -10.60
CA LYS A 137 6.94 -7.50 -10.27
C LYS A 137 7.18 -5.98 -10.13
N TYR A 138 6.43 -5.18 -10.89
CA TYR A 138 6.50 -3.72 -10.88
C TYR A 138 5.14 -3.14 -10.52
N LEU A 139 5.09 -2.22 -9.55
CA LEU A 139 3.84 -1.53 -9.18
C LEU A 139 3.22 -0.77 -10.36
N PHE A 140 4.05 -0.23 -11.27
CA PHE A 140 3.57 0.39 -12.49
C PHE A 140 2.61 -0.51 -13.28
N ARG A 141 2.84 -1.82 -13.36
CA ARG A 141 1.94 -2.73 -14.10
C ARG A 141 0.55 -2.82 -13.47
N ARG A 142 0.47 -2.71 -12.15
CA ARG A 142 -0.82 -2.65 -11.44
C ARG A 142 -1.57 -1.35 -11.73
N TRP A 143 -0.83 -0.27 -11.85
CA TRP A 143 -1.39 1.07 -12.03
C TRP A 143 -1.28 1.57 -13.49
N GLU A 144 -0.96 0.70 -14.43
CA GLU A 144 -0.75 1.05 -15.84
C GLU A 144 -1.98 1.73 -16.46
N PRO A 145 -3.23 1.30 -16.17
CA PRO A 145 -4.43 2.01 -16.62
C PRO A 145 -4.51 3.47 -16.14
N LEU A 146 -4.01 3.75 -14.94
CA LEU A 146 -4.02 5.07 -14.32
C LEU A 146 -2.82 5.92 -14.77
N LEU A 147 -1.65 5.29 -14.91
CA LEU A 147 -0.37 5.98 -15.05
C LEU A 147 0.18 6.02 -16.48
N THR A 148 -0.41 5.31 -17.45
CA THR A 148 0.09 5.27 -18.83
C THR A 148 0.31 6.67 -19.42
N GLY A 149 -0.70 7.55 -19.33
CA GLY A 149 -0.59 8.91 -19.89
C GLY A 149 0.51 9.73 -19.21
N ALA A 150 0.57 9.66 -17.88
CA ALA A 150 1.57 10.36 -17.08
C ALA A 150 2.99 9.85 -17.38
N ARG A 151 3.15 8.53 -17.51
CA ARG A 151 4.42 7.91 -17.88
C ARG A 151 4.85 8.33 -19.28
N SER A 152 3.96 8.35 -20.26
CA SER A 152 4.30 8.82 -21.61
C SER A 152 4.81 10.26 -21.61
N GLN A 153 4.14 11.16 -20.88
CA GLN A 153 4.59 12.55 -20.72
C GLN A 153 5.94 12.65 -19.98
N TRP A 154 6.10 11.88 -18.91
CA TRP A 154 7.36 11.79 -18.16
C TRP A 154 8.52 11.34 -19.05
N LEU A 155 8.33 10.27 -19.85
CA LEU A 155 9.35 9.75 -20.74
C LEU A 155 9.77 10.80 -21.79
N ALA A 156 8.82 11.53 -22.38
CA ALA A 156 9.13 12.60 -23.33
C ALA A 156 9.94 13.75 -22.69
N LYS A 157 9.57 14.18 -21.47
CA LYS A 157 10.30 15.21 -20.71
C LYS A 157 11.69 14.74 -20.30
N ARG A 158 11.81 13.48 -19.84
CA ARG A 158 13.09 12.84 -19.52
C ARG A 158 14.01 12.82 -20.74
N ASP A 159 13.50 12.38 -21.88
CA ASP A 159 14.31 12.28 -23.11
C ASP A 159 14.76 13.66 -23.58
N SER A 160 13.90 14.67 -23.47
CA SER A 160 14.26 16.07 -23.74
C SER A 160 15.35 16.60 -22.80
N LEU A 161 15.28 16.27 -21.50
CA LEU A 161 16.34 16.59 -20.55
C LEU A 161 17.65 15.90 -20.96
N LEU A 162 17.62 14.60 -21.24
CA LEU A 162 18.81 13.84 -21.67
C LEU A 162 19.44 14.39 -22.95
N ASP A 163 18.64 14.85 -23.91
CA ASP A 163 19.16 15.44 -25.13
C ASP A 163 19.82 16.79 -24.89
N SER A 164 19.26 17.63 -24.01
CA SER A 164 19.94 18.86 -23.56
C SER A 164 21.24 18.54 -22.83
N LEU A 165 21.29 17.45 -22.08
CA LEU A 165 22.49 17.03 -21.37
C LEU A 165 23.61 16.56 -22.28
N LYS A 166 23.28 15.83 -23.35
CA LYS A 166 24.28 15.45 -24.36
C LYS A 166 24.95 16.68 -24.97
N LYS A 167 24.22 17.79 -25.12
CA LYS A 167 24.76 19.06 -25.62
C LYS A 167 25.69 19.75 -24.62
N VAL A 168 25.37 19.70 -23.31
CA VAL A 168 26.20 20.27 -22.23
C VAL A 168 27.46 19.43 -21.98
N TYR A 169 27.36 18.11 -22.14
CA TYR A 169 28.42 17.16 -21.85
C TYR A 169 28.80 16.31 -23.07
N PRO A 170 29.25 16.91 -24.19
CA PRO A 170 29.46 16.20 -25.45
C PRO A 170 30.58 15.14 -25.38
N THR A 171 31.48 15.26 -24.40
CA THR A 171 32.60 14.32 -24.19
C THR A 171 32.29 13.23 -23.17
N TYR A 172 31.12 13.26 -22.52
CA TYR A 172 30.71 12.28 -21.52
C TYR A 172 29.67 11.32 -22.11
N THR A 173 29.65 10.10 -21.62
CA THR A 173 28.58 9.14 -21.94
C THR A 173 27.48 9.25 -20.89
N LEU A 174 26.25 9.52 -21.33
CA LEU A 174 25.07 9.48 -20.46
C LEU A 174 24.40 8.11 -20.57
N ARG A 175 24.03 7.52 -19.43
CA ARG A 175 23.30 6.25 -19.37
C ARG A 175 22.11 6.34 -18.45
N LEU A 176 21.01 5.70 -18.81
CA LEU A 176 19.95 5.39 -17.87
C LEU A 176 20.41 4.20 -17.02
N LEU A 177 20.60 4.42 -15.73
CA LEU A 177 21.02 3.38 -14.79
C LEU A 177 19.83 2.56 -14.32
N ASN A 178 18.71 3.22 -14.05
CA ASN A 178 17.53 2.59 -13.48
C ASN A 178 16.27 3.42 -13.79
N ASP A 179 15.30 2.82 -14.47
CA ASP A 179 13.96 3.39 -14.72
C ASP A 179 12.95 2.71 -13.79
N LEU A 180 12.41 1.57 -14.18
CA LEU A 180 11.49 0.81 -13.34
C LEU A 180 12.21 0.01 -12.24
N ARG A 181 11.77 0.20 -11.00
CA ARG A 181 12.26 -0.53 -9.82
C ARG A 181 11.19 -1.49 -9.31
N THR A 182 11.61 -2.68 -8.89
CA THR A 182 10.71 -3.67 -8.27
C THR A 182 10.50 -3.38 -6.78
N ALA A 183 9.40 -3.87 -6.22
CA ALA A 183 9.18 -3.80 -4.77
C ALA A 183 10.29 -4.50 -3.97
N GLY A 184 10.73 -5.68 -4.41
CA GLY A 184 11.84 -6.39 -3.78
C GLY A 184 13.16 -5.62 -3.77
N MET A 185 13.48 -4.90 -4.86
CA MET A 185 14.66 -4.02 -4.90
C MET A 185 14.51 -2.82 -3.98
N GLN A 186 13.34 -2.18 -3.95
CA GLN A 186 13.09 -1.05 -3.05
C GLN A 186 13.21 -1.48 -1.58
N ALA A 187 12.61 -2.60 -1.20
CA ALA A 187 12.73 -3.17 0.14
C ALA A 187 14.21 -3.47 0.50
N LYS A 188 15.01 -3.96 -0.46
CA LYS A 188 16.45 -4.18 -0.27
C LYS A 188 17.21 -2.87 -0.06
N PHE A 189 16.86 -1.79 -0.76
CA PHE A 189 17.47 -0.47 -0.54
C PHE A 189 17.10 0.10 0.82
N LEU A 190 15.84 -0.03 1.24
CA LEU A 190 15.39 0.38 2.57
C LEU A 190 16.15 -0.37 3.67
N ARG A 191 16.27 -1.70 3.59
CA ARG A 191 17.01 -2.51 4.57
C ARG A 191 18.50 -2.16 4.68
N ARG A 192 19.09 -1.66 3.59
CA ARG A 192 20.51 -1.27 3.53
C ARG A 192 20.75 0.19 3.90
N GLY A 193 19.70 0.96 4.21
CA GLY A 193 19.81 2.41 4.43
C GLY A 193 20.13 3.21 3.15
N SER A 194 20.04 2.59 1.97
CA SER A 194 20.21 3.25 0.66
C SER A 194 18.91 3.87 0.13
N SER A 195 17.84 3.82 0.92
CA SER A 195 16.59 4.55 0.73
C SER A 195 16.00 4.83 2.10
N ASN A 196 15.36 5.99 2.22
CA ASN A 196 14.64 6.40 3.42
C ASN A 196 13.12 6.19 3.32
N ALA A 197 12.63 5.82 2.13
CA ALA A 197 11.22 5.58 1.86
C ALA A 197 10.98 4.12 1.45
N PRO A 198 9.90 3.48 1.94
CA PRO A 198 9.51 2.13 1.54
C PRO A 198 8.96 2.08 0.11
N LEU A 199 8.47 3.21 -0.41
CA LEU A 199 8.03 3.37 -1.80
C LEU A 199 8.82 4.45 -2.52
N SER A 200 9.00 4.28 -3.82
CA SER A 200 9.73 5.19 -4.70
C SER A 200 8.98 5.39 -6.02
N GLN A 201 9.08 6.60 -6.61
CA GLN A 201 8.53 6.91 -7.93
C GLN A 201 9.06 5.99 -9.05
N HIS A 202 10.22 5.35 -8.88
CA HIS A 202 10.69 4.31 -9.81
C HIS A 202 9.74 3.12 -9.90
N GLN A 203 9.08 2.73 -8.81
CA GLN A 203 8.14 1.61 -8.81
C GLN A 203 6.88 1.93 -9.62
N PHE A 204 6.52 3.22 -9.68
CA PHE A 204 5.40 3.75 -10.44
C PHE A 204 5.79 4.16 -11.87
N GLY A 205 7.07 4.02 -12.25
CA GLY A 205 7.55 4.38 -13.58
C GLY A 205 7.58 5.89 -13.85
N LEU A 206 7.74 6.69 -12.80
CA LEU A 206 7.75 8.15 -12.86
C LEU A 206 9.10 8.75 -12.42
N ALA A 207 10.16 7.94 -12.40
CA ALA A 207 11.50 8.38 -12.07
C ALA A 207 12.58 7.64 -12.86
N VAL A 208 13.78 8.22 -12.90
CA VAL A 208 14.96 7.63 -13.53
C VAL A 208 16.23 8.05 -12.80
N ASP A 209 17.19 7.13 -12.74
CA ASP A 209 18.54 7.41 -12.30
C ASP A 209 19.44 7.53 -13.55
N VAL A 210 20.15 8.64 -13.69
CA VAL A 210 21.03 8.94 -14.82
C VAL A 210 22.48 8.84 -14.38
N GLY A 211 23.30 8.14 -15.15
CA GLY A 211 24.73 8.03 -14.94
C GLY A 211 25.51 8.88 -15.93
N ILE A 212 26.37 9.76 -15.43
CA ILE A 212 27.35 10.49 -16.25
C ILE A 212 28.68 9.73 -16.19
N ILE A 213 29.19 9.28 -17.33
CA ILE A 213 30.38 8.43 -17.42
C ILE A 213 31.49 9.19 -18.15
N ASN A 214 32.67 9.24 -17.55
CA ASN A 214 33.88 9.79 -18.14
C ASN A 214 34.94 8.69 -18.22
N LYS A 215 35.46 8.42 -19.43
CA LYS A 215 36.50 7.39 -19.66
C LYS A 215 36.18 6.05 -18.96
N GLY A 216 34.93 5.59 -19.08
CA GLY A 216 34.45 4.34 -18.49
C GLY A 216 34.12 4.39 -16.99
N LYS A 217 34.34 5.51 -16.30
CA LYS A 217 34.04 5.66 -14.86
C LYS A 217 32.76 6.46 -14.64
N LEU A 218 31.84 5.91 -13.85
CA LEU A 218 30.65 6.63 -13.38
C LEU A 218 31.07 7.76 -12.43
N LEU A 219 30.67 8.97 -12.74
CA LEU A 219 30.84 10.13 -11.89
C LEU A 219 29.76 10.15 -10.81
N LYS A 220 30.19 10.41 -9.57
CA LYS A 220 29.33 10.39 -8.37
C LYS A 220 29.23 11.75 -7.69
N GLY A 221 29.97 12.77 -8.16
CA GLY A 221 30.05 14.06 -7.50
C GLY A 221 28.79 14.90 -7.72
N TYR A 222 28.27 15.52 -6.65
CA TYR A 222 27.13 16.44 -6.72
C TYR A 222 27.29 17.49 -7.81
N ASN A 223 28.47 18.14 -7.87
CA ASN A 223 28.77 19.19 -8.86
C ASN A 223 28.64 18.71 -10.31
N THR A 224 28.90 17.42 -10.57
CA THR A 224 28.72 16.83 -11.90
C THR A 224 27.25 16.81 -12.30
N TYR A 225 26.36 16.55 -11.34
CA TYR A 225 24.91 16.53 -11.58
C TYR A 225 24.25 17.90 -11.38
N ALA A 226 24.88 18.84 -10.66
CA ALA A 226 24.29 20.14 -10.36
C ALA A 226 23.93 20.95 -11.61
N ALA A 227 24.74 20.88 -12.67
CA ALA A 227 24.41 21.54 -13.94
C ALA A 227 23.15 20.95 -14.57
N ILE A 228 22.96 19.64 -14.44
CA ILE A 228 21.79 18.90 -14.92
C ILE A 228 20.56 19.24 -14.10
N GLY A 229 20.74 19.24 -12.78
CA GLY A 229 19.70 19.56 -11.83
C GLY A 229 19.03 20.89 -12.10
N ARG A 230 19.82 21.91 -12.49
CA ARG A 230 19.31 23.22 -12.89
C ARG A 230 18.43 23.20 -14.13
N LEU A 231 18.58 22.21 -15.01
CA LEU A 231 17.74 22.06 -16.19
C LEU A 231 16.42 21.34 -15.91
N ALA A 232 16.35 20.51 -14.86
CA ALA A 232 15.16 19.70 -14.57
C ALA A 232 13.88 20.56 -14.44
N PRO A 233 13.88 21.70 -13.72
CA PRO A 233 12.70 22.56 -13.61
C PRO A 233 12.21 23.12 -14.95
N HIS A 234 13.08 23.36 -15.93
CA HIS A 234 12.67 23.83 -17.26
C HIS A 234 11.82 22.81 -18.02
N TYR A 235 11.98 21.53 -17.70
CA TYR A 235 11.15 20.44 -18.23
C TYR A 235 9.98 20.09 -17.30
N GLY A 236 9.79 20.84 -16.21
CA GLY A 236 8.83 20.53 -15.15
C GLY A 236 9.14 19.21 -14.45
N LEU A 237 10.43 18.90 -14.28
CA LEU A 237 10.92 17.71 -13.57
C LEU A 237 11.55 18.10 -12.25
N THR A 238 11.56 17.16 -11.31
CA THR A 238 12.24 17.32 -10.02
C THR A 238 13.56 16.57 -10.04
N TRP A 239 14.60 17.20 -9.50
CA TRP A 239 15.93 16.62 -9.37
C TRP A 239 16.19 16.19 -7.93
N GLY A 240 16.64 14.96 -7.72
CA GLY A 240 16.92 14.41 -6.38
C GLY A 240 18.06 15.11 -5.65
N GLY A 241 18.90 15.88 -6.35
CA GLY A 241 19.90 16.74 -5.72
C GLY A 241 19.32 17.86 -4.85
N THR A 242 18.04 18.20 -5.01
CA THR A 242 17.35 19.19 -4.16
C THR A 242 16.49 18.57 -3.06
N PHE A 243 16.52 17.25 -2.88
CA PHE A 243 15.78 16.60 -1.80
C PHE A 243 16.36 16.96 -0.44
N VAL A 244 15.49 17.20 0.53
CA VAL A 244 15.88 17.45 1.92
C VAL A 244 15.95 16.09 2.65
N GLY A 245 16.98 15.88 3.47
CA GLY A 245 17.16 14.64 4.24
C GLY A 245 17.61 13.39 3.45
N PHE A 246 17.53 13.38 2.11
CA PHE A 246 18.03 12.30 1.26
C PHE A 246 18.44 12.80 -0.15
N VAL A 247 19.55 13.52 -0.22
CA VAL A 247 20.08 14.07 -1.48
C VAL A 247 20.52 12.93 -2.42
N ASP A 248 19.92 12.88 -3.62
CA ASP A 248 20.18 11.84 -4.63
C ASP A 248 20.50 12.46 -6.01
N PRO A 249 21.76 12.86 -6.28
CA PRO A 249 22.08 13.70 -7.44
C PRO A 249 21.89 13.04 -8.81
N ASN A 250 21.89 11.71 -8.90
CA ASN A 250 21.63 11.00 -10.15
C ASN A 250 20.12 10.83 -10.43
N HIS A 251 19.25 11.15 -9.48
CA HIS A 251 17.82 10.87 -9.54
C HIS A 251 17.02 12.02 -10.16
N PHE A 252 16.05 11.67 -11.02
CA PHE A 252 15.09 12.60 -11.61
C PHE A 252 13.70 12.00 -11.55
N GLN A 253 12.68 12.79 -11.26
CA GLN A 253 11.31 12.31 -11.16
C GLN A 253 10.28 13.30 -11.68
N ALA A 254 9.12 12.77 -12.05
CA ALA A 254 8.05 13.51 -12.74
C ALA A 254 7.39 14.55 -11.83
N VAL A 255 7.24 14.25 -10.54
CA VAL A 255 6.58 15.12 -9.56
C VAL A 255 7.44 15.33 -8.32
N LYS A 256 7.22 16.42 -7.60
CA LYS A 256 8.07 16.88 -6.49
C LYS A 256 8.39 15.79 -5.47
N ASN A 257 7.38 15.07 -5.00
CA ASN A 257 7.48 14.05 -3.97
C ASN A 257 6.25 13.11 -4.04
N SER A 258 6.19 12.13 -3.15
CA SER A 258 5.06 11.19 -3.07
C SER A 258 3.73 11.87 -2.76
N ALA A 259 3.72 12.97 -1.99
CA ALA A 259 2.50 13.73 -1.71
C ALA A 259 1.91 14.34 -2.99
N ALA A 260 2.75 14.98 -3.81
CA ALA A 260 2.34 15.50 -5.12
C ALA A 260 1.81 14.40 -6.04
N MET A 261 2.45 13.22 -6.02
CA MET A 261 1.98 12.06 -6.80
C MET A 261 0.60 11.58 -6.35
N VAL A 262 0.36 11.48 -5.04
CA VAL A 262 -0.93 11.05 -4.49
C VAL A 262 -2.01 12.12 -4.70
N ARG A 263 -1.68 13.42 -4.67
CA ARG A 263 -2.65 14.47 -5.06
C ARG A 263 -3.08 14.35 -6.53
N GLN A 264 -2.13 14.01 -7.41
CA GLN A 264 -2.41 13.85 -8.84
C GLN A 264 -3.16 12.53 -9.13
N PHE A 265 -2.88 11.48 -8.38
CA PHE A 265 -3.47 10.15 -8.52
C PHE A 265 -3.92 9.63 -7.13
N PRO A 266 -5.09 10.06 -6.63
CA PRO A 266 -5.55 9.73 -5.28
C PRO A 266 -5.59 8.23 -4.96
N GLU A 267 -5.86 7.39 -5.96
CA GLU A 267 -5.90 5.93 -5.82
C GLU A 267 -4.54 5.35 -5.44
N LEU A 268 -3.42 6.02 -5.77
CA LEU A 268 -2.10 5.53 -5.36
C LEU A 268 -1.92 5.52 -3.84
N ARG A 269 -2.75 6.25 -3.07
CA ARG A 269 -2.69 6.24 -1.59
C ARG A 269 -2.73 4.82 -1.03
N PHE A 270 -3.42 3.90 -1.70
CA PHE A 270 -3.58 2.52 -1.25
C PHE A 270 -2.24 1.74 -1.20
N GLU A 271 -1.24 2.14 -1.97
CA GLU A 271 0.12 1.57 -1.86
C GLU A 271 0.89 2.13 -0.66
N PHE A 272 0.61 3.37 -0.26
CA PHE A 272 1.29 4.05 0.85
C PHE A 272 0.69 3.69 2.23
N GLU A 273 -0.61 3.42 2.28
CA GLU A 273 -1.36 3.06 3.50
C GLU A 273 -0.71 1.92 4.31
N PRO A 274 -0.28 0.78 3.71
CA PRO A 274 0.50 -0.26 4.38
C PRO A 274 1.70 0.25 5.18
N TYR A 275 2.38 1.27 4.66
CA TYR A 275 3.60 1.81 5.24
C TYR A 275 3.35 3.00 6.18
N ARG A 276 2.09 3.34 6.49
CA ARG A 276 1.75 4.48 7.36
C ARG A 276 2.51 4.49 8.68
N ARG A 277 2.58 3.34 9.37
CA ARG A 277 3.33 3.22 10.64
C ARG A 277 4.82 3.54 10.48
N HIS A 278 5.41 3.20 9.33
CA HIS A 278 6.80 3.55 9.03
C HIS A 278 6.97 5.06 8.91
N TYR A 279 6.09 5.72 8.14
CA TYR A 279 6.13 7.17 7.95
C TYR A 279 5.96 7.93 9.26
N LEU A 280 4.94 7.57 10.05
CA LEU A 280 4.69 8.19 11.36
C LEU A 280 5.89 8.05 12.29
N ARG A 281 6.43 6.83 12.44
CA ARG A 281 7.62 6.60 13.29
C ARG A 281 8.80 7.45 12.85
N ARG A 282 9.04 7.57 11.54
CA ARG A 282 10.13 8.38 11.00
C ARG A 282 9.97 9.85 11.33
N VAL A 283 8.79 10.41 11.10
CA VAL A 283 8.49 11.82 11.39
C VAL A 283 8.62 12.07 12.90
N THR A 284 7.96 11.27 13.73
CA THR A 284 8.04 11.40 15.20
C THR A 284 9.48 11.33 15.70
N GLN A 285 10.29 10.39 15.19
CA GLN A 285 11.70 10.29 15.54
C GLN A 285 12.47 11.57 15.17
N LYS A 286 12.29 12.08 13.96
CA LYS A 286 13.05 13.23 13.45
C LYS A 286 12.66 14.54 14.13
N VAL A 287 11.37 14.71 14.45
CA VAL A 287 10.89 15.81 15.29
C VAL A 287 11.53 15.74 16.69
N ALA A 288 11.57 14.55 17.31
CA ALA A 288 12.22 14.39 18.62
C ALA A 288 13.73 14.66 18.58
N GLU A 289 14.39 14.44 17.43
CA GLU A 289 15.80 14.77 17.19
C GLU A 289 16.04 16.26 16.84
N GLY A 290 14.99 17.08 16.71
CA GLY A 290 15.10 18.48 16.27
C GLY A 290 15.45 18.64 14.78
N LYS A 291 15.11 17.65 13.95
CA LYS A 291 15.43 17.55 12.51
C LYS A 291 14.18 17.43 11.64
N GLU A 292 13.17 18.24 11.95
CA GLU A 292 11.87 18.26 11.26
C GLU A 292 12.02 18.64 9.77
N ASP A 293 13.00 19.50 9.46
CA ASP A 293 13.35 19.87 8.09
C ASP A 293 13.72 18.67 7.21
N GLU A 294 14.29 17.60 7.78
CA GLU A 294 14.65 16.37 7.05
C GLU A 294 13.44 15.48 6.69
N VAL A 295 12.22 15.79 7.17
CA VAL A 295 11.02 14.94 6.98
C VAL A 295 9.81 15.65 6.39
N GLN A 296 9.95 16.90 5.93
CA GLN A 296 8.86 17.70 5.34
C GLN A 296 8.10 16.96 4.23
N ASP A 297 8.79 16.25 3.33
CA ASP A 297 8.14 15.46 2.27
C ASP A 297 7.30 14.29 2.81
N THR A 298 7.70 13.72 3.95
CA THR A 298 6.95 12.64 4.61
C THR A 298 5.73 13.18 5.35
N GLU A 299 5.85 14.35 5.99
CA GLU A 299 4.73 15.05 6.60
C GLU A 299 3.68 15.44 5.57
N GLU A 300 4.12 16.00 4.44
CA GLU A 300 3.23 16.37 3.32
C GLU A 300 2.47 15.14 2.79
N LEU A 301 3.14 13.98 2.70
CA LEU A 301 2.50 12.72 2.29
C LEU A 301 1.43 12.29 3.31
N LEU A 302 1.77 12.31 4.61
CA LEU A 302 0.83 11.94 5.67
C LEU A 302 -0.39 12.85 5.71
N GLU A 303 -0.20 14.16 5.50
CA GLU A 303 -1.29 15.12 5.43
C GLU A 303 -2.23 14.84 4.25
N VAL A 304 -1.69 14.62 3.05
CA VAL A 304 -2.50 14.27 1.86
C VAL A 304 -3.23 12.96 2.07
N MET A 305 -2.58 11.94 2.64
CA MET A 305 -3.23 10.67 2.95
C MET A 305 -4.36 10.85 3.96
N ASN A 306 -4.17 11.66 5.00
CA ASN A 306 -5.20 12.00 5.98
C ASN A 306 -6.40 12.70 5.33
N GLN A 307 -6.17 13.66 4.44
CA GLN A 307 -7.22 14.36 3.72
C GLN A 307 -8.04 13.41 2.85
N LEU A 308 -7.39 12.54 2.08
CA LEU A 308 -8.06 11.61 1.18
C LEU A 308 -8.83 10.50 1.90
N ARG A 309 -8.34 10.06 3.06
CA ARG A 309 -8.97 8.96 3.81
C ARG A 309 -10.01 9.44 4.81
N HIS A 310 -10.09 10.72 5.12
CA HIS A 310 -11.06 11.26 6.08
C HIS A 310 -12.47 10.75 5.77
N GLN A 311 -13.12 10.14 6.77
CA GLN A 311 -14.45 9.54 6.68
C GLN A 311 -14.60 8.37 5.69
N GLN A 312 -13.51 7.88 5.10
CA GLN A 312 -13.50 6.68 4.27
C GLN A 312 -13.54 5.42 5.13
N PRO A 313 -14.00 4.28 4.58
CA PRO A 313 -13.95 2.99 5.26
C PRO A 313 -12.53 2.63 5.70
N CYS A 314 -12.41 1.95 6.83
CA CYS A 314 -11.13 1.42 7.31
C CYS A 314 -11.30 0.15 8.14
N PRO A 315 -10.29 -0.73 8.18
CA PRO A 315 -10.21 -1.81 9.14
C PRO A 315 -9.79 -1.23 10.50
N CYS A 316 -10.61 -1.43 11.53
CA CYS A 316 -10.37 -0.85 12.86
C CYS A 316 -9.38 -1.64 13.71
N ASP A 317 -9.41 -2.96 13.58
CA ASP A 317 -8.85 -3.84 14.59
C ASP A 317 -7.47 -4.37 14.17
N SER A 318 -6.56 -4.46 15.15
CA SER A 318 -5.29 -5.19 15.01
C SER A 318 -5.46 -6.70 15.21
N GLU A 319 -6.64 -7.16 15.61
CA GLU A 319 -6.96 -8.56 15.91
C GLU A 319 -8.13 -9.04 15.05
N ALA A 320 -8.08 -10.30 14.63
CA ALA A 320 -9.11 -10.89 13.80
C ALA A 320 -10.40 -11.10 14.61
N VAL A 321 -11.54 -10.69 14.04
CA VAL A 321 -12.87 -10.92 14.63
C VAL A 321 -13.54 -12.17 14.04
N ALA A 322 -14.66 -12.60 14.63
CA ALA A 322 -15.45 -13.67 14.07
C ALA A 322 -15.99 -13.27 12.68
N ALA A 323 -15.95 -14.21 11.73
CA ALA A 323 -16.51 -14.01 10.40
C ALA A 323 -18.04 -13.90 10.44
N PRO A 324 -18.66 -13.19 9.48
CA PRO A 324 -20.11 -13.14 9.40
C PRO A 324 -20.70 -14.53 9.14
N SER A 325 -21.83 -14.84 9.78
CA SER A 325 -22.52 -16.13 9.65
C SER A 325 -22.92 -16.49 8.21
N VAL A 326 -23.01 -15.49 7.33
CA VAL A 326 -23.39 -15.64 5.92
C VAL A 326 -22.27 -16.21 5.05
N LEU A 327 -21.03 -16.27 5.55
CA LEU A 327 -19.84 -16.60 4.76
C LEU A 327 -19.95 -17.96 4.07
N GLU A 328 -20.36 -19.01 4.80
CA GLU A 328 -20.48 -20.36 4.24
C GLU A 328 -21.57 -20.44 3.17
N THR A 329 -22.69 -19.72 3.36
CA THR A 329 -23.76 -19.60 2.37
C THR A 329 -23.27 -18.89 1.10
N VAL A 330 -22.52 -17.79 1.25
CA VAL A 330 -21.89 -17.06 0.14
C VAL A 330 -20.93 -17.98 -0.63
N GLN A 331 -20.07 -18.71 0.07
CA GLN A 331 -19.13 -19.65 -0.57
C GLN A 331 -19.85 -20.75 -1.33
N THR A 332 -20.93 -21.30 -0.76
CA THR A 332 -21.76 -22.32 -1.41
C THR A 332 -22.44 -21.80 -2.68
N GLN A 333 -23.03 -20.60 -2.63
CA GLN A 333 -23.66 -19.98 -3.80
C GLN A 333 -22.65 -19.69 -4.91
N LEU A 334 -21.44 -19.24 -4.54
CA LEU A 334 -20.37 -18.99 -5.51
C LEU A 334 -19.84 -20.27 -6.21
N GLN A 335 -20.07 -21.47 -5.66
CA GLN A 335 -19.71 -22.72 -6.35
C GLN A 335 -20.45 -22.88 -7.69
N ALA A 336 -21.67 -22.34 -7.80
CA ALA A 336 -22.39 -22.29 -9.08
C ALA A 336 -21.70 -21.39 -10.12
N ALA A 337 -20.97 -20.38 -9.65
CA ALA A 337 -20.05 -19.56 -10.46
C ALA A 337 -18.66 -20.19 -10.63
N GLY A 338 -18.52 -21.44 -10.20
CA GLY A 338 -17.31 -22.23 -10.26
C GLY A 338 -16.29 -21.89 -9.20
N TYR A 339 -16.56 -21.09 -8.16
CA TYR A 339 -15.62 -20.82 -7.07
C TYR A 339 -15.12 -22.11 -6.41
N LEU A 340 -13.81 -22.22 -6.21
CA LEU A 340 -13.16 -23.34 -5.56
C LEU A 340 -12.46 -22.86 -4.28
N PRO A 341 -12.98 -23.14 -3.07
CA PRO A 341 -12.43 -22.60 -1.82
C PRO A 341 -10.95 -22.87 -1.63
N ALA A 342 -10.47 -24.07 -2.00
CA ALA A 342 -9.06 -24.45 -1.88
C ALA A 342 -8.11 -23.63 -2.78
N ARG A 343 -8.62 -23.08 -3.89
CA ARG A 343 -7.81 -22.38 -4.89
C ARG A 343 -8.01 -20.88 -4.88
N ASP A 344 -9.27 -20.45 -4.91
CA ASP A 344 -9.66 -19.08 -5.22
C ASP A 344 -9.71 -18.20 -3.96
N VAL A 345 -9.47 -16.91 -4.13
CA VAL A 345 -9.59 -15.92 -3.07
C VAL A 345 -11.01 -15.36 -3.07
N LEU A 346 -11.65 -15.32 -1.91
CA LEU A 346 -12.91 -14.61 -1.69
C LEU A 346 -12.67 -13.42 -0.75
N LEU A 347 -13.07 -12.24 -1.18
CA LEU A 347 -13.21 -11.04 -0.36
C LEU A 347 -14.70 -10.78 -0.12
N LEU A 348 -15.11 -10.68 1.14
CA LEU A 348 -16.48 -10.43 1.57
C LEU A 348 -16.53 -9.19 2.45
N GLY A 349 -17.12 -8.12 1.94
CA GLY A 349 -17.53 -6.98 2.74
C GLY A 349 -18.99 -7.10 3.15
N HIS A 350 -19.25 -7.26 4.45
CA HIS A 350 -20.58 -7.43 5.00
C HIS A 350 -20.94 -6.23 5.87
N LEU A 351 -21.67 -5.26 5.29
CA LEU A 351 -22.05 -4.02 5.97
C LEU A 351 -23.04 -4.23 7.13
N PRO A 352 -23.95 -5.22 7.14
CA PRO A 352 -24.82 -5.45 8.29
C PRO A 352 -24.05 -5.75 9.59
N SER A 353 -23.03 -6.61 9.53
CA SER A 353 -22.14 -6.90 10.66
C SER A 353 -20.93 -5.98 10.77
N GLN A 354 -20.74 -5.05 9.81
CA GLN A 354 -19.58 -4.16 9.76
C GLN A 354 -18.26 -4.94 9.78
N THR A 355 -18.12 -5.93 8.88
CA THR A 355 -16.91 -6.75 8.78
C THR A 355 -16.42 -6.86 7.35
N LEU A 356 -15.11 -7.00 7.21
CA LEU A 356 -14.43 -7.36 5.97
C LEU A 356 -13.72 -8.70 6.20
N THR A 357 -13.95 -9.67 5.32
CA THR A 357 -13.38 -11.02 5.40
C THR A 357 -12.62 -11.37 4.13
N ALA A 358 -11.46 -12.01 4.26
CA ALA A 358 -10.76 -12.69 3.17
C ALA A 358 -10.64 -14.18 3.49
N THR A 359 -10.89 -15.03 2.49
CA THR A 359 -10.69 -16.49 2.61
C THR A 359 -9.96 -17.09 1.41
N ARG A 360 -9.16 -18.12 1.67
CA ARG A 360 -8.62 -19.09 0.71
C ARG A 360 -8.22 -20.35 1.46
N GLY A 361 -8.61 -21.52 0.95
CA GLY A 361 -8.40 -22.79 1.63
C GLY A 361 -9.01 -22.76 3.03
N THR A 362 -8.21 -23.12 4.02
CA THR A 362 -8.57 -23.06 5.44
C THR A 362 -8.26 -21.70 6.08
N THR A 363 -7.48 -20.85 5.41
CA THR A 363 -7.10 -19.53 5.91
C THR A 363 -8.27 -18.56 5.81
N ARG A 364 -8.53 -17.87 6.92
CA ARG A 364 -9.57 -16.86 7.07
C ARG A 364 -9.07 -15.69 7.89
N LEU A 365 -9.26 -14.48 7.39
CA LEU A 365 -8.94 -13.24 8.08
C LEU A 365 -10.15 -12.33 8.04
N THR A 366 -10.57 -11.84 9.21
CA THR A 366 -11.74 -10.94 9.32
C THR A 366 -11.36 -9.73 10.14
N TYR A 367 -11.68 -8.54 9.63
CA TYR A 367 -11.51 -7.28 10.33
C TYR A 367 -12.86 -6.59 10.53
N ARG A 368 -13.00 -5.89 11.65
CA ARG A 368 -14.10 -4.96 11.85
C ARG A 368 -13.91 -3.71 11.00
N LEU A 369 -15.00 -3.22 10.43
CA LEU A 369 -15.06 -1.98 9.67
C LEU A 369 -15.39 -0.79 10.59
N GLY A 370 -14.87 0.36 10.20
CA GLY A 370 -15.22 1.66 10.73
C GLY A 370 -14.83 2.76 9.75
N ARG A 371 -14.70 3.99 10.24
CA ARG A 371 -14.34 5.14 9.40
C ARG A 371 -13.10 5.84 9.92
N TRP A 372 -12.22 6.27 9.02
CA TRP A 372 -11.08 7.08 9.41
C TRP A 372 -11.57 8.42 9.97
N ARG A 373 -10.97 8.85 11.08
CA ARG A 373 -11.25 10.15 11.73
C ARG A 373 -10.57 11.33 11.05
#